data_AF-A0AAE1J2X8-F1
#
_entry.id   AF-A0AAE1J2X8-F1
#
_cell.length_a   1.000
_cell.length_b   1.000
_cell.length_c   1.000
_cell.angle_alpha   90.00
_cell.angle_beta   90.00
_cell.angle_gamma   90.00
#
_symmetry.space_group_name_H-M   'P 1'
#
loop_
_entity.id
_entity.type
_entity.pdbx_description
1 polymer ?
#
loop_
_entity_poly.entity_id
_entity_poly.type
_entity_poly.pdbx_seq_one_letter_code
_entity_poly.pdbx_strand_id
1 'polypeptide(L)'
;MRVQLQPLCSSFSNPLANQFGLIPVSSLPVSFDSSQRNGFKRAHLKLRRNQRIVISATNEQSPSIDSGRKRKVVEHICLLKAKQDLSDEEETDMLDHLYTTQYQMGGVVAISLGRISASNPENYTHGLFMRFQRREHLEKFYENPFYLKVLKEHVFTYCHGLMNVDYEAEVEDEMLSIFRKGEEFNFGVEFVILISFLDGVSAEKVEDALTSLASLTSGSPSLIVQATQGLSFTPSSKDYTHGAVIRFRSVEAFEIFMSSKEYKDMWLSKFQPITQKALSLHYSVDPVGTEIM
;
A
#
# COMPACT_ATOMS: atom_id res chain seq x y z
N MET A 1 60.57 11.89 -32.84
CA MET A 1 59.22 11.39 -33.20
C MET A 1 58.26 11.76 -32.06
N ARG A 2 57.53 12.87 -32.22
CA ARG A 2 56.50 13.34 -31.29
C ARG A 2 55.15 12.95 -31.90
N VAL A 3 54.30 12.27 -31.14
CA VAL A 3 52.89 12.08 -31.50
C VAL A 3 52.05 12.88 -30.50
N GLN A 4 51.41 13.93 -31.01
CA GLN A 4 50.30 14.64 -30.40
C GLN A 4 49.04 13.78 -30.51
N LEU A 5 48.26 13.72 -29.44
CA LEU A 5 46.83 13.44 -29.53
C LEU A 5 46.09 14.49 -28.69
N GLN A 6 45.29 15.30 -29.38
CA GLN A 6 44.22 16.13 -28.82
C GLN A 6 42.88 15.40 -29.00
N PRO A 7 41.83 15.80 -28.24
CA PRO A 7 40.65 14.99 -27.99
C PRO A 7 39.51 15.27 -28.97
N LEU A 8 38.61 14.30 -29.12
CA LEU A 8 37.30 14.49 -29.73
C LEU A 8 36.23 13.85 -28.85
N CYS A 9 35.38 14.73 -28.33
CA CYS A 9 34.14 14.46 -27.64
C CYS A 9 33.05 14.23 -28.68
N SER A 10 32.22 13.18 -28.52
CA SER A 10 30.84 13.18 -29.02
C SER A 10 30.02 12.04 -28.43
N SER A 11 29.10 12.44 -27.53
CA SER A 11 27.72 11.95 -27.39
C SER A 11 27.46 10.45 -27.30
N PHE A 12 27.29 9.94 -26.07
CA PHE A 12 26.44 8.79 -25.80
C PHE A 12 25.09 9.27 -25.28
N SER A 13 24.07 9.02 -26.08
CA SER A 13 22.66 9.21 -25.79
C SER A 13 22.19 8.17 -24.76
N ASN A 14 21.61 8.64 -23.65
CA ASN A 14 20.99 7.82 -22.61
C ASN A 14 19.74 7.08 -23.14
N PRO A 15 19.57 5.77 -22.88
CA PRO A 15 18.31 5.07 -23.10
C PRO A 15 17.54 4.93 -21.76
N LEU A 16 16.77 5.96 -21.40
CA LEU A 16 15.71 5.89 -20.39
C LEU A 16 14.38 6.22 -21.07
N ALA A 17 13.84 5.26 -21.82
CA ALA A 17 12.54 5.43 -22.49
C ALA A 17 11.76 4.12 -22.74
N ASN A 18 12.25 2.94 -22.33
CA ASN A 18 11.63 1.65 -22.68
C ASN A 18 11.19 0.82 -21.47
N GLN A 19 10.29 1.36 -20.64
CA GLN A 19 9.54 0.56 -19.66
C GLN A 19 8.01 0.77 -19.70
N PHE A 20 7.48 1.41 -20.74
CA PHE A 20 6.04 1.48 -20.96
C PHE A 20 5.69 1.05 -22.38
N GLY A 21 5.39 -0.23 -22.56
CA GLY A 21 4.88 -0.77 -23.82
C GLY A 21 3.48 -0.20 -24.12
N LEU A 22 3.35 0.51 -25.24
CA LEU A 22 2.08 0.95 -25.82
C LEU A 22 2.00 0.41 -27.26
N ILE A 23 0.89 -0.27 -27.60
CA ILE A 23 0.47 -0.59 -28.97
C ILE A 23 -0.97 -0.08 -29.14
N PRO A 24 -1.36 0.50 -30.29
CA PRO A 24 -2.54 1.37 -30.41
C PRO A 24 -3.85 0.61 -30.63
N VAL A 25 -4.96 1.15 -30.13
CA VAL A 25 -6.33 0.64 -30.38
C VAL A 25 -7.16 1.68 -31.13
N SER A 26 -7.80 1.22 -32.21
CA SER A 26 -8.75 1.96 -33.04
C SER A 26 -10.20 1.88 -32.50
N SER A 27 -10.66 3.00 -31.96
CA SER A 27 -11.94 3.73 -32.19
C SER A 27 -13.31 3.02 -32.43
N LEU A 28 -14.32 3.52 -31.68
CA LEU A 28 -15.79 3.73 -31.94
C LEU A 28 -16.83 2.78 -31.25
N PRO A 29 -18.12 3.17 -31.03
CA PRO A 29 -18.56 3.90 -29.84
C PRO A 29 -19.88 3.43 -29.16
N VAL A 30 -20.07 3.96 -27.95
CA VAL A 30 -21.25 4.20 -27.06
C VAL A 30 -22.69 4.00 -27.61
N SER A 31 -23.60 3.53 -26.74
CA SER A 31 -24.97 4.07 -26.57
C SER A 31 -25.60 3.71 -25.20
N PHE A 32 -26.19 4.72 -24.57
CA PHE A 32 -27.02 4.73 -23.35
C PHE A 32 -28.47 4.33 -23.66
N ASP A 33 -29.23 3.79 -22.68
CA ASP A 33 -30.54 4.38 -22.31
C ASP A 33 -31.09 3.89 -20.96
N SER A 34 -32.05 4.67 -20.46
CA SER A 34 -32.66 4.74 -19.14
C SER A 34 -34.17 4.46 -19.19
N SER A 35 -34.80 4.12 -18.06
CA SER A 35 -36.23 4.41 -17.69
C SER A 35 -36.62 3.54 -16.48
N GLN A 36 -36.97 4.09 -15.30
CA GLN A 36 -38.18 4.80 -14.84
C GLN A 36 -39.09 3.94 -13.93
N ARG A 37 -39.59 4.62 -12.89
CA ARG A 37 -40.41 4.21 -11.74
C ARG A 37 -41.90 4.05 -12.05
N ASN A 38 -42.58 3.27 -11.19
CA ASN A 38 -43.79 3.58 -10.38
C ASN A 38 -44.54 2.25 -10.09
N GLY A 39 -45.26 2.00 -8.99
CA GLY A 39 -45.71 2.76 -7.82
C GLY A 39 -46.74 1.92 -7.02
N PHE A 40 -47.32 2.55 -5.98
CA PHE A 40 -48.61 2.27 -5.31
C PHE A 40 -48.75 1.28 -4.11
N LYS A 41 -48.84 1.90 -2.93
CA LYS A 41 -49.90 1.91 -1.88
C LYS A 41 -50.45 0.61 -1.22
N ARG A 42 -50.09 0.50 0.08
CA ARG A 42 -50.82 0.16 1.32
C ARG A 42 -52.24 -0.46 1.28
N ALA A 43 -52.43 -1.45 2.16
CA ALA A 43 -53.67 -1.68 2.90
C ALA A 43 -53.38 -2.08 4.36
N HIS A 44 -54.22 -1.58 5.28
CA HIS A 44 -54.21 -1.78 6.72
C HIS A 44 -54.98 -3.05 7.13
N LEU A 45 -54.54 -3.75 8.19
CA LEU A 45 -55.41 -4.59 9.00
C LEU A 45 -55.07 -4.47 10.49
N LYS A 46 -56.10 -4.25 11.32
CA LYS A 46 -56.07 -4.09 12.77
C LYS A 46 -55.94 -5.45 13.47
N LEU A 47 -55.21 -5.55 14.59
CA LEU A 47 -55.75 -6.18 15.81
C LEU A 47 -54.90 -5.94 17.08
N ARG A 48 -55.64 -5.66 18.16
CA ARG A 48 -55.44 -6.01 19.58
C ARG A 48 -54.26 -5.42 20.39
N ARG A 49 -54.68 -4.47 21.23
CA ARG A 49 -54.08 -4.00 22.49
C ARG A 49 -53.94 -5.16 23.49
N ASN A 50 -52.73 -5.38 24.01
CA ASN A 50 -52.49 -5.88 25.36
C ASN A 50 -51.25 -5.18 25.92
N GLN A 51 -51.42 -4.53 27.06
CA GLN A 51 -50.41 -3.69 27.71
C GLN A 51 -49.24 -4.55 28.19
N ARG A 52 -48.05 -4.27 27.65
CA ARG A 52 -46.77 -4.51 28.35
C ARG A 52 -45.99 -3.21 28.28
N ILE A 53 -45.52 -2.78 29.45
CA ILE A 53 -44.69 -1.60 29.66
C ILE A 53 -43.39 -1.80 28.87
N VAL A 54 -43.19 -0.97 27.84
CA VAL A 54 -41.91 -0.81 27.15
C VAL A 54 -41.46 0.62 27.44
N ILE A 55 -40.31 0.73 28.07
CA ILE A 55 -39.65 1.99 28.38
C ILE A 55 -39.22 2.62 27.04
N SER A 56 -39.87 3.73 26.69
CA SER A 56 -39.51 4.57 25.56
C SER A 56 -38.31 5.42 25.94
N ALA A 57 -37.25 5.33 25.14
CA ALA A 57 -36.34 6.45 24.94
C ALA A 57 -36.23 6.66 23.43
N THR A 58 -37.15 7.47 22.91
CA THR A 58 -37.02 8.11 21.62
C THR A 58 -35.78 9.00 21.63
N ASN A 59 -34.80 8.65 20.80
CA ASN A 59 -34.09 9.66 20.02
C ASN A 59 -33.80 9.04 18.65
N GLU A 60 -34.76 9.17 17.75
CA GLU A 60 -34.52 9.07 16.32
C GLU A 60 -33.64 10.25 15.92
N GLN A 61 -32.33 10.10 16.08
CA GLN A 61 -31.39 10.73 15.16
C GLN A 61 -31.06 9.65 14.14
N SER A 62 -31.70 9.76 12.98
CA SER A 62 -31.16 9.20 11.75
C SER A 62 -29.64 9.42 11.74
N PRO A 63 -28.79 8.39 11.60
CA PRO A 63 -27.40 8.64 11.33
C PRO A 63 -27.40 9.33 9.97
N SER A 64 -27.19 10.65 9.97
CA SER A 64 -26.55 11.30 8.85
C SER A 64 -25.36 10.41 8.52
N ILE A 65 -25.27 9.92 7.28
CA ILE A 65 -24.13 9.19 6.76
C ILE A 65 -22.89 9.93 7.28
N ASP A 66 -22.25 9.35 8.30
CA ASP A 66 -21.12 9.95 8.98
C ASP A 66 -20.09 10.08 7.87
N SER A 67 -19.68 11.30 7.55
CA SER A 67 -18.48 11.51 6.75
C SER A 67 -17.37 10.73 7.47
N GLY A 68 -17.01 9.56 6.91
CA GLY A 68 -16.41 8.46 7.65
C GLY A 68 -15.31 8.92 8.61
N ARG A 69 -15.47 8.60 9.89
CA ARG A 69 -14.44 8.91 10.89
C ARG A 69 -13.15 8.25 10.45
N LYS A 70 -12.09 9.03 10.36
CA LYS A 70 -10.74 8.53 10.11
C LYS A 70 -10.03 8.24 11.42
N ARG A 71 -9.23 7.19 11.44
CA ARG A 71 -8.36 6.81 12.54
C ARG A 71 -6.90 6.89 12.10
N LYS A 72 -6.09 7.54 12.92
CA LYS A 72 -4.64 7.54 12.76
C LYS A 72 -4.06 6.16 13.10
N VAL A 73 -3.14 5.71 12.26
CA VAL A 73 -2.36 4.49 12.41
C VAL A 73 -0.91 4.77 12.03
N VAL A 74 -0.01 3.88 12.43
CA VAL A 74 1.40 3.95 12.04
C VAL A 74 1.71 2.76 11.17
N GLU A 75 2.35 3.00 10.03
CA GLU A 75 2.73 1.97 9.09
C GLU A 75 4.25 1.86 9.04
N HIS A 76 4.71 0.62 9.01
CA HIS A 76 6.11 0.24 8.98
C HIS A 76 6.31 -0.64 7.75
N ILE A 77 7.10 -0.14 6.82
CA ILE A 77 7.57 -0.88 5.66
C ILE A 77 9.00 -1.32 5.96
N CYS A 78 9.30 -2.59 5.76
CA CYS A 78 10.65 -3.14 5.80
C CYS A 78 10.95 -3.84 4.47
N LEU A 79 12.05 -3.44 3.83
CA LEU A 79 12.53 -4.01 2.57
C LEU A 79 13.86 -4.72 2.79
N LEU A 80 13.96 -5.95 2.31
CA LEU A 80 15.11 -6.82 2.54
C LEU A 80 15.85 -7.10 1.23
N LYS A 81 17.18 -7.26 1.33
CA LYS A 81 18.04 -7.74 0.24
C LYS A 81 18.62 -9.09 0.62
N ALA A 82 17.97 -10.15 0.17
CA ALA A 82 18.44 -11.52 0.35
C ALA A 82 19.75 -11.77 -0.43
N LYS A 83 20.53 -12.76 0.01
CA LYS A 83 21.65 -13.31 -0.76
C LYS A 83 21.13 -14.05 -1.99
N GLN A 84 21.96 -14.19 -3.02
CA GLN A 84 21.55 -14.74 -4.33
C GLN A 84 21.26 -16.24 -4.31
N ASP A 85 21.69 -16.94 -3.27
CA ASP A 85 21.67 -18.40 -3.09
C ASP A 85 20.71 -18.85 -1.99
N LEU A 86 19.74 -18.02 -1.62
CA LEU A 86 18.73 -18.35 -0.62
C LEU A 86 17.87 -19.53 -1.08
N SER A 87 17.83 -20.62 -0.30
CA SER A 87 16.92 -21.74 -0.59
C SER A 87 15.47 -21.41 -0.21
N ASP A 88 14.50 -22.13 -0.77
CA ASP A 88 13.09 -21.92 -0.42
C ASP A 88 12.82 -22.24 1.07
N GLU A 89 13.56 -23.19 1.67
CA GLU A 89 13.49 -23.49 3.11
C GLU A 89 14.04 -22.35 3.97
N GLU A 90 15.17 -21.76 3.57
CA GLU A 90 15.76 -20.61 4.28
C GLU A 90 14.89 -19.36 4.15
N GLU A 91 14.29 -19.14 2.99
CA GLU A 91 13.32 -18.07 2.78
C GLU A 91 12.09 -18.27 3.65
N THR A 92 11.53 -19.47 3.66
CA THR A 92 10.37 -19.81 4.49
C THR A 92 10.68 -19.60 5.97
N ASP A 93 11.83 -20.08 6.45
CA ASP A 93 12.29 -19.87 7.83
C ASP A 93 12.38 -18.37 8.18
N MET A 94 12.97 -17.56 7.30
CA MET A 94 13.06 -16.10 7.48
C MET A 94 11.68 -15.44 7.56
N LEU A 95 10.81 -15.75 6.60
CA LEU A 95 9.50 -15.13 6.46
C LEU A 95 8.55 -15.55 7.60
N ASP A 96 8.61 -16.81 8.05
CA ASP A 96 7.83 -17.31 9.19
C ASP A 96 8.25 -16.64 10.50
N HIS A 97 9.56 -16.50 10.74
CA HIS A 97 10.05 -15.83 11.93
C HIS A 97 9.70 -14.34 11.93
N LEU A 98 9.74 -13.68 10.76
CA LEU A 98 9.23 -12.31 10.62
C LEU A 98 7.72 -12.23 10.87
N TYR A 99 6.93 -13.16 10.31
CA TYR A 99 5.48 -13.21 10.49
C TYR A 99 5.09 -13.38 11.97
N THR A 100 5.80 -14.24 12.70
CA THR A 100 5.48 -14.56 14.10
C THR A 100 5.77 -13.40 15.07
N THR A 101 6.51 -12.37 14.65
CA THR A 101 6.75 -11.16 15.47
C THR A 101 5.45 -10.48 15.89
N GLN A 102 4.37 -10.61 15.10
CA GLN A 102 3.05 -10.07 15.42
C GLN A 102 2.46 -10.63 16.74
N TYR A 103 2.82 -11.86 17.12
CA TYR A 103 2.26 -12.55 18.29
C TYR A 103 3.00 -12.23 19.58
N GLN A 104 4.27 -11.84 19.47
CA GLN A 104 5.16 -11.65 20.61
C GLN A 104 5.10 -10.24 21.18
N MET A 105 4.22 -9.39 20.66
CA MET A 105 4.10 -7.99 21.09
C MET A 105 2.70 -7.42 20.88
N GLY A 106 2.24 -6.70 21.90
CA GLY A 106 1.04 -5.87 21.78
C GLY A 106 1.30 -4.66 20.88
N GLY A 107 0.38 -4.41 19.94
CA GLY A 107 0.34 -3.16 19.20
C GLY A 107 0.44 -3.30 17.69
N VAL A 108 0.98 -4.42 17.18
CA VAL A 108 0.85 -4.80 15.77
C VAL A 108 -0.61 -5.19 15.52
N VAL A 109 -1.26 -4.52 14.57
CA VAL A 109 -2.67 -4.73 14.25
C VAL A 109 -2.88 -5.36 12.88
N ALA A 110 -1.88 -5.27 12.00
CA ALA A 110 -1.85 -5.96 10.71
C ALA A 110 -0.40 -6.22 10.30
N ILE A 111 -0.19 -7.30 9.54
CA ILE A 111 1.09 -7.66 8.96
C ILE A 111 0.87 -8.38 7.62
N SER A 112 1.73 -8.11 6.64
CA SER A 112 1.81 -8.88 5.40
C SER A 112 3.25 -8.86 4.90
N LEU A 113 3.69 -9.93 4.27
CA LEU A 113 5.05 -10.06 3.76
C LEU A 113 5.07 -10.99 2.55
N GLY A 114 6.09 -10.84 1.71
CA GLY A 114 6.25 -11.69 0.54
C GLY A 114 7.47 -11.35 -0.29
N ARG A 115 7.76 -12.23 -1.25
CA ARG A 115 8.80 -12.07 -2.27
C ARG A 115 8.36 -11.02 -3.29
N ILE A 116 9.21 -10.06 -3.57
CA ILE A 116 8.95 -9.00 -4.56
C ILE A 116 8.95 -9.64 -5.96
N SER A 117 7.86 -9.46 -6.69
CA SER A 117 7.61 -10.18 -7.94
C SER A 117 8.43 -9.65 -9.13
N ALA A 118 8.90 -8.40 -9.07
CA ALA A 118 9.65 -7.75 -10.13
C ALA A 118 11.03 -7.26 -9.69
N SER A 119 12.02 -7.38 -10.58
CA SER A 119 13.32 -6.74 -10.39
C SER A 119 13.15 -5.23 -10.24
N ASN A 120 13.94 -4.63 -9.36
CA ASN A 120 13.90 -3.22 -9.03
C ASN A 120 15.32 -2.66 -8.99
N PRO A 121 15.51 -1.35 -9.23
CA PRO A 121 16.83 -0.74 -9.36
C PRO A 121 17.70 -0.85 -8.10
N GLU A 122 17.10 -1.12 -6.95
CA GLU A 122 17.80 -1.25 -5.67
C GLU A 122 18.03 -2.70 -5.22
N ASN A 123 17.58 -3.69 -6.00
CA ASN A 123 17.71 -5.12 -5.73
C ASN A 123 17.11 -5.58 -4.39
N TYR A 124 16.01 -4.97 -3.95
CA TYR A 124 15.21 -5.55 -2.86
C TYR A 124 14.53 -6.83 -3.32
N THR A 125 14.51 -7.83 -2.46
CA THR A 125 13.96 -9.16 -2.78
C THR A 125 12.68 -9.47 -2.03
N HIS A 126 12.50 -8.91 -0.83
CA HIS A 126 11.29 -9.11 -0.02
C HIS A 126 10.76 -7.79 0.53
N GLY A 127 9.45 -7.74 0.70
CA GLY A 127 8.75 -6.67 1.39
C GLY A 127 8.00 -7.19 2.60
N LEU A 128 7.98 -6.39 3.65
CA LEU A 128 7.20 -6.57 4.86
C LEU A 128 6.44 -5.27 5.13
N PHE A 129 5.16 -5.38 5.36
CA PHE A 129 4.28 -4.33 5.84
C PHE A 129 3.79 -4.71 7.23
N MET A 130 3.86 -3.77 8.16
CA MET A 130 3.24 -3.85 9.47
C MET A 130 2.45 -2.58 9.75
N ARG A 131 1.36 -2.73 10.49
CA ARG A 131 0.60 -1.60 11.02
C ARG A 131 0.57 -1.65 12.54
N PHE A 132 0.76 -0.50 13.15
CA PHE A 132 0.66 -0.26 14.57
C PHE A 132 -0.49 0.70 14.87
N GLN A 133 -1.13 0.52 16.03
CA GLN A 133 -2.18 1.44 16.47
C GLN A 133 -1.64 2.83 16.79
N ARG A 134 -0.39 2.92 17.29
CA ARG A 134 0.25 4.15 17.72
C ARG A 134 1.76 4.06 17.56
N ARG A 135 2.42 5.21 17.50
CA ARG A 135 3.87 5.34 17.35
C ARG A 135 4.66 4.71 18.49
N GLU A 136 4.16 4.80 19.72
CA GLU A 136 4.86 4.24 20.88
C GLU A 136 4.95 2.70 20.81
N HIS A 137 4.05 2.05 20.07
CA HIS A 137 4.12 0.61 19.85
C HIS A 137 5.20 0.23 18.83
N LEU A 138 5.42 1.06 17.81
CA LEU A 138 6.51 0.89 16.85
C LEU A 138 7.88 1.11 17.52
N GLU A 139 8.00 2.11 18.39
CA GLU A 139 9.24 2.36 19.14
C GLU A 139 9.61 1.15 20.02
N LYS A 140 8.62 0.60 20.74
CA LYS A 140 8.80 -0.64 21.51
C LYS A 140 9.09 -1.86 20.62
N PHE A 141 8.61 -1.87 19.38
CA PHE A 141 8.89 -2.93 18.42
C PHE A 141 10.36 -2.99 18.07
N TYR A 142 10.99 -1.84 17.81
CA TYR A 142 12.43 -1.79 17.52
C TYR A 142 13.31 -2.23 18.70
N GLU A 143 12.86 -2.02 19.93
CA GLU A 143 13.58 -2.41 21.15
C GLU A 143 13.27 -3.84 21.62
N ASN A 144 12.34 -4.54 20.95
CA ASN A 144 11.86 -5.83 21.41
C ASN A 144 12.94 -6.92 21.29
N PRO A 145 13.31 -7.62 22.38
CA PRO A 145 14.36 -8.64 22.34
C PRO A 145 14.07 -9.82 21.39
N PHE A 146 12.79 -10.19 21.23
CA PHE A 146 12.39 -11.24 20.29
C PHE A 146 12.57 -10.77 18.85
N TYR A 147 12.14 -9.55 18.51
CA TYR A 147 12.37 -8.99 17.18
C TYR A 147 13.86 -8.87 16.85
N LEU A 148 14.67 -8.36 17.78
CA LEU A 148 16.11 -8.26 17.61
C LEU A 148 16.78 -9.63 17.43
N LYS A 149 16.27 -10.66 18.12
CA LYS A 149 16.69 -12.05 17.93
C LYS A 149 16.32 -12.55 16.53
N VAL A 150 15.09 -12.32 16.07
CA VAL A 150 14.65 -12.67 14.70
C VAL A 150 15.54 -12.00 13.65
N LEU A 151 15.81 -10.70 13.81
CA LEU A 151 16.71 -9.99 12.90
C LEU A 151 18.10 -10.64 12.87
N LYS A 152 18.66 -10.95 14.04
CA LYS A 152 20.02 -11.52 14.13
C LYS A 152 20.11 -12.94 13.59
N GLU A 153 19.17 -13.80 13.95
CA GLU A 153 19.25 -15.25 13.68
C GLU A 153 18.63 -15.64 12.35
N HIS A 154 17.59 -14.94 11.90
CA HIS A 154 16.79 -15.32 10.73
C HIS A 154 16.80 -14.28 9.60
N VAL A 155 17.17 -13.02 9.85
CA VAL A 155 17.24 -12.02 8.76
C VAL A 155 18.67 -11.77 8.32
N PHE A 156 19.56 -11.34 9.22
CA PHE A 156 20.95 -11.02 8.89
C PHE A 156 21.80 -12.25 8.56
N THR A 157 21.31 -13.44 8.86
CA THR A 157 21.89 -14.70 8.37
C THR A 157 21.77 -14.81 6.85
N TYR A 158 20.66 -14.35 6.28
CA TYR A 158 20.28 -14.57 4.88
C TYR A 158 20.26 -13.28 4.04
N CYS A 159 20.17 -12.12 4.69
CA CYS A 159 20.08 -10.81 4.05
C CYS A 159 21.33 -9.97 4.31
N HIS A 160 21.72 -9.19 3.30
CA HIS A 160 22.85 -8.27 3.37
C HIS A 160 22.42 -6.79 3.40
N GLY A 161 21.12 -6.52 3.28
CA GLY A 161 20.56 -5.18 3.32
C GLY A 161 19.15 -5.18 3.90
N LEU A 162 18.84 -4.14 4.65
CA LEU A 162 17.54 -3.89 5.26
C LEU A 162 17.29 -2.38 5.24
N MET A 163 16.09 -1.98 4.83
CA MET A 163 15.64 -0.59 4.88
C MET A 163 14.23 -0.52 5.46
N ASN A 164 14.03 0.39 6.41
CA ASN A 164 12.72 0.65 6.98
C ASN A 164 12.20 2.01 6.54
N VAL A 165 10.88 2.13 6.36
CA VAL A 165 10.17 3.39 6.17
C VAL A 165 8.91 3.38 7.03
N ASP A 166 8.83 4.33 7.95
CA ASP A 166 7.80 4.46 8.97
C ASP A 166 7.07 5.77 8.77
N TYR A 167 5.74 5.73 8.66
CA TYR A 167 4.93 6.93 8.50
C TYR A 167 3.59 6.83 9.23
N GLU A 168 3.00 7.98 9.52
CA GLU A 168 1.63 8.06 10.02
C GLU A 168 0.66 8.11 8.84
N ALA A 169 -0.43 7.37 8.93
CA ALA A 169 -1.49 7.34 7.94
C ALA A 169 -2.87 7.38 8.60
N GLU A 170 -3.89 7.57 7.77
CA GLU A 170 -5.29 7.54 8.19
C GLU A 170 -6.06 6.46 7.44
N VAL A 171 -6.88 5.72 8.18
CA VAL A 171 -7.79 4.69 7.65
C VAL A 171 -9.20 4.92 8.16
N GLU A 172 -10.21 4.31 7.54
CA GLU A 172 -11.56 4.34 8.11
C GLU A 172 -11.55 3.77 9.54
N ASP A 173 -12.27 4.40 10.46
CA ASP A 173 -12.41 3.99 11.86
C ASP A 173 -13.37 2.79 11.98
N GLU A 174 -13.08 1.76 11.20
CA GLU A 174 -13.79 0.49 11.16
C GLU A 174 -12.81 -0.65 11.42
N MET A 175 -13.26 -1.69 12.13
CA MET A 175 -12.38 -2.79 12.53
C MET A 175 -11.70 -3.47 11.33
N LEU A 176 -12.42 -3.69 10.24
CA LEU A 176 -11.86 -4.35 9.04
C LEU A 176 -10.72 -3.52 8.45
N SER A 177 -10.91 -2.20 8.35
CA SER A 177 -9.92 -1.25 7.84
C SER A 177 -8.70 -1.13 8.74
N ILE A 178 -8.88 -1.03 10.06
CA ILE A 178 -7.79 -0.86 11.03
C ILE A 178 -6.92 -2.12 11.11
N PHE A 179 -7.58 -3.28 11.32
CA PHE A 179 -6.90 -4.56 11.55
C PHE A 179 -6.56 -5.30 10.24
N ARG A 180 -6.93 -4.74 9.07
CA ARG A 180 -6.82 -5.39 7.76
C ARG A 180 -7.35 -6.83 7.83
N LYS A 181 -8.56 -6.97 8.36
CA LYS A 181 -9.26 -8.25 8.52
C LYS A 181 -10.44 -8.33 7.57
N GLY A 182 -10.77 -9.56 7.15
CA GLY A 182 -11.86 -9.85 6.22
C GLY A 182 -11.35 -10.53 4.95
N GLU A 183 -12.27 -11.09 4.18
CA GLU A 183 -11.95 -11.85 2.96
C GLU A 183 -11.10 -11.05 1.97
N GLU A 184 -11.38 -9.74 1.85
CA GLU A 184 -10.65 -8.83 0.96
C GLU A 184 -9.19 -8.60 1.36
N PHE A 185 -8.81 -8.89 2.60
CA PHE A 185 -7.44 -8.76 3.08
C PHE A 185 -6.67 -10.08 3.11
N ASN A 186 -7.36 -11.23 3.02
CA ASN A 186 -6.74 -12.55 3.11
C ASN A 186 -5.77 -12.85 1.97
N PHE A 187 -6.03 -12.32 0.77
CA PHE A 187 -5.18 -12.49 -0.40
C PHE A 187 -5.18 -11.22 -1.27
N GLY A 188 -4.22 -11.11 -2.18
CA GLY A 188 -4.13 -9.98 -3.10
C GLY A 188 -2.69 -9.51 -3.28
N VAL A 189 -2.51 -8.24 -3.65
CA VAL A 189 -1.18 -7.65 -3.88
C VAL A 189 -0.98 -6.45 -2.98
N GLU A 190 0.18 -6.38 -2.32
CA GLU A 190 0.65 -5.15 -1.68
C GLU A 190 1.52 -4.42 -2.69
N PHE A 191 1.18 -3.17 -2.98
CA PHE A 191 1.97 -2.29 -3.81
C PHE A 191 2.53 -1.16 -2.95
N VAL A 192 3.85 -1.10 -2.86
CA VAL A 192 4.61 -0.15 -2.06
C VAL A 192 5.20 0.92 -2.98
N ILE A 193 5.04 2.19 -2.62
CA ILE A 193 5.64 3.34 -3.31
C ILE A 193 6.43 4.15 -2.29
N LEU A 194 7.73 4.32 -2.53
CA LEU A 194 8.62 5.17 -1.74
C LEU A 194 9.09 6.35 -2.59
N ILE A 195 9.02 7.57 -2.05
CA ILE A 195 9.25 8.80 -2.82
C ILE A 195 10.16 9.77 -2.07
N SER A 196 11.15 10.32 -2.78
CA SER A 196 11.88 11.52 -2.42
C SER A 196 11.57 12.62 -3.42
N PHE A 197 11.16 13.78 -2.93
CA PHE A 197 10.90 14.96 -3.76
C PHE A 197 12.17 15.80 -3.94
N LEU A 198 12.21 16.60 -5.00
CA LEU A 198 13.29 17.54 -5.26
C LEU A 198 13.37 18.61 -4.16
N ASP A 199 14.59 19.04 -3.84
CA ASP A 199 14.82 20.13 -2.90
C ASP A 199 14.12 21.43 -3.38
N GLY A 200 13.43 22.10 -2.46
CA GLY A 200 12.75 23.38 -2.74
C GLY A 200 11.37 23.25 -3.41
N VAL A 201 10.83 22.04 -3.59
CA VAL A 201 9.43 21.86 -3.98
C VAL A 201 8.52 22.36 -2.86
N SER A 202 7.49 23.13 -3.22
CA SER A 202 6.51 23.65 -2.28
C SER A 202 5.63 22.53 -1.69
N ALA A 203 5.30 22.62 -0.40
CA ALA A 203 4.41 21.66 0.27
C ALA A 203 3.08 21.47 -0.47
N GLU A 204 2.51 22.54 -1.03
CA GLU A 204 1.25 22.49 -1.81
C GLU A 204 1.34 21.57 -3.04
N LYS A 205 2.51 21.50 -3.71
CA LYS A 205 2.68 20.63 -4.89
C LYS A 205 2.80 19.16 -4.49
N VAL A 206 3.48 18.90 -3.37
CA VAL A 206 3.55 17.55 -2.80
C VAL A 206 2.16 17.09 -2.36
N GLU A 207 1.42 17.96 -1.66
CA GLU A 207 0.05 17.68 -1.23
C GLU A 207 -0.90 17.47 -2.40
N ASP A 208 -0.81 18.27 -3.46
CA ASP A 208 -1.60 18.07 -4.70
C ASP A 208 -1.30 16.70 -5.35
N ALA A 209 -0.03 16.28 -5.41
CA ALA A 209 0.34 14.98 -5.96
C ALA A 209 -0.20 13.82 -5.10
N LEU A 210 0.00 13.87 -3.79
CA LEU A 210 -0.50 12.88 -2.85
C LEU A 210 -2.05 12.84 -2.84
N THR A 211 -2.71 13.99 -2.93
CA THR A 211 -4.18 14.07 -3.01
C THR A 211 -4.69 13.48 -4.32
N SER A 212 -3.97 13.67 -5.43
CA SER A 212 -4.29 13.06 -6.72
C SER A 212 -4.21 11.53 -6.65
N LEU A 213 -3.19 10.97 -5.98
CA LEU A 213 -3.08 9.53 -5.75
C LEU A 213 -4.21 9.01 -4.85
N ALA A 214 -4.51 9.70 -3.74
CA ALA A 214 -5.59 9.33 -2.83
C ALA A 214 -6.97 9.36 -3.52
N SER A 215 -7.22 10.36 -4.37
CA SER A 215 -8.47 10.48 -5.13
C SER A 215 -8.60 9.36 -6.16
N LEU A 216 -7.52 9.03 -6.88
CA LEU A 216 -7.53 7.97 -7.88
C LEU A 216 -7.75 6.59 -7.26
N THR A 217 -7.08 6.31 -6.14
CA THR A 217 -7.19 5.04 -5.43
C THR A 217 -8.58 4.87 -4.80
N SER A 218 -9.11 5.92 -4.17
CA SER A 218 -10.48 5.94 -3.62
C SER A 218 -11.55 5.85 -4.71
N GLY A 219 -11.26 6.30 -5.94
CA GLY A 219 -12.13 6.16 -7.11
C GLY A 219 -12.16 4.76 -7.73
N SER A 220 -11.35 3.81 -7.22
CA SER A 220 -11.19 2.47 -7.79
C SER A 220 -11.52 1.32 -6.81
N PRO A 221 -12.66 1.34 -6.09
CA PRO A 221 -12.96 0.36 -5.03
C PRO A 221 -13.14 -1.08 -5.55
N SER A 222 -13.39 -1.26 -6.85
CA SER A 222 -13.44 -2.58 -7.51
C SER A 222 -12.07 -3.21 -7.70
N LEU A 223 -10.98 -2.43 -7.61
CA LEU A 223 -9.60 -2.89 -7.79
C LEU A 223 -8.82 -2.85 -6.47
N ILE A 224 -9.07 -1.82 -5.67
CA ILE A 224 -8.31 -1.47 -4.47
C ILE A 224 -9.19 -1.72 -3.24
N VAL A 225 -8.61 -2.39 -2.25
CA VAL A 225 -9.22 -2.62 -0.93
C VAL A 225 -8.93 -1.44 -0.01
N GLN A 226 -7.67 -1.00 0.03
CA GLN A 226 -7.23 0.08 0.90
C GLN A 226 -5.97 0.73 0.34
N ALA A 227 -5.85 2.04 0.50
CA ALA A 227 -4.64 2.79 0.18
C ALA A 227 -4.30 3.73 1.32
N THR A 228 -3.03 3.82 1.66
CA THR A 228 -2.48 4.69 2.71
C THR A 228 -1.23 5.37 2.20
N GLN A 229 -0.95 6.56 2.73
CA GLN A 229 0.25 7.33 2.41
C GLN A 229 0.59 8.26 3.55
N GLY A 230 1.86 8.64 3.68
CA GLY A 230 2.29 9.58 4.69
C GLY A 230 3.74 10.03 4.55
N LEU A 231 4.08 11.05 5.34
CA LEU A 231 5.44 11.55 5.50
C LEU A 231 6.22 10.59 6.42
N SER A 232 7.37 10.14 5.93
CA SER A 232 8.28 9.28 6.69
C SER A 232 8.88 10.04 7.87
N PHE A 233 8.90 9.41 9.03
CA PHE A 233 9.62 9.89 10.22
C PHE A 233 10.80 9.00 10.59
N THR A 234 11.17 8.05 9.72
CA THR A 234 12.30 7.14 9.96
C THR A 234 13.64 7.87 9.89
N PRO A 235 14.44 7.88 10.96
CA PRO A 235 15.74 8.55 10.95
C PRO A 235 16.79 7.91 10.03
N SER A 236 16.66 6.59 9.77
CA SER A 236 17.66 5.79 9.04
C SER A 236 17.50 5.81 7.51
N SER A 237 16.30 6.07 6.98
CA SER A 237 16.04 6.12 5.54
C SER A 237 16.10 7.56 5.02
N LYS A 238 17.30 8.13 4.90
CA LYS A 238 17.47 9.46 4.29
C LYS A 238 17.07 9.52 2.81
N ASP A 239 16.91 8.36 2.19
CA ASP A 239 16.68 8.20 0.76
C ASP A 239 15.22 8.43 0.33
N TYR A 240 14.27 8.33 1.27
CA TYR A 240 12.84 8.41 0.99
C TYR A 240 12.11 9.24 2.05
N THR A 241 11.40 10.24 1.57
CA THR A 241 10.65 11.18 2.41
C THR A 241 9.21 10.76 2.64
N HIS A 242 8.61 10.01 1.72
CA HIS A 242 7.21 9.58 1.78
C HIS A 242 7.09 8.10 1.46
N GLY A 243 6.10 7.46 2.08
CA GLY A 243 5.69 6.10 1.79
C GLY A 243 4.20 6.05 1.45
N ALA A 244 3.84 5.12 0.57
CA ALA A 244 2.46 4.75 0.31
C ALA A 244 2.34 3.23 0.12
N VAL A 245 1.23 2.67 0.58
CA VAL A 245 0.90 1.25 0.43
C VAL A 245 -0.52 1.15 -0.13
N ILE A 246 -0.68 0.38 -1.20
CA ILE A 246 -1.95 0.13 -1.86
C ILE A 246 -2.20 -1.38 -1.88
N ARG A 247 -3.30 -1.79 -1.27
CA ARG A 247 -3.80 -3.17 -1.29
C ARG A 247 -4.72 -3.37 -2.46
N PHE A 248 -4.28 -4.17 -3.44
CA PHE A 248 -5.12 -4.61 -4.54
C PHE A 248 -5.80 -5.93 -4.21
N ARG A 249 -7.02 -6.10 -4.74
CA ARG A 249 -7.84 -7.31 -4.58
C ARG A 249 -7.22 -8.55 -5.23
N SER A 250 -6.44 -8.35 -6.31
CA SER A 250 -5.77 -9.43 -7.04
C SER A 250 -4.62 -8.89 -7.89
N VAL A 251 -3.86 -9.81 -8.51
CA VAL A 251 -2.81 -9.46 -9.48
C VAL A 251 -3.41 -8.79 -10.71
N GLU A 252 -4.54 -9.29 -11.21
CA GLU A 252 -5.24 -8.70 -12.36
C GLU A 252 -5.72 -7.27 -12.03
N ALA A 253 -6.23 -7.05 -10.82
CA ALA A 253 -6.64 -5.71 -10.38
C ALA A 253 -5.47 -4.72 -10.35
N PHE A 254 -4.32 -5.17 -9.86
CA PHE A 254 -3.07 -4.42 -9.89
C PHE A 254 -2.65 -4.09 -11.33
N GLU A 255 -2.63 -5.09 -12.23
CA GLU A 255 -2.24 -4.89 -13.63
C GLU A 255 -3.17 -3.93 -14.38
N ILE A 256 -4.49 -4.04 -14.17
CA ILE A 256 -5.48 -3.11 -14.73
C ILE A 256 -5.19 -1.68 -14.27
N PHE A 257 -4.99 -1.49 -12.97
CA PHE A 257 -4.73 -0.16 -12.41
C PHE A 257 -3.42 0.44 -12.94
N MET A 258 -2.33 -0.33 -12.91
CA MET A 258 -1.01 0.12 -13.37
C MET A 258 -0.97 0.38 -14.88
N SER A 259 -1.79 -0.33 -15.65
CA SER A 259 -1.90 -0.15 -17.11
C SER A 259 -2.83 1.00 -17.50
N SER A 260 -3.67 1.47 -16.58
CA SER A 260 -4.65 2.53 -16.81
C SER A 260 -4.02 3.83 -17.28
N LYS A 261 -4.77 4.59 -18.09
CA LYS A 261 -4.33 5.90 -18.54
C LYS A 261 -4.35 6.89 -17.37
N GLU A 262 -5.33 6.76 -16.50
CA GLU A 262 -5.56 7.61 -15.33
C GLU A 262 -4.36 7.58 -14.37
N TYR A 263 -3.85 6.40 -14.03
CA TYR A 263 -2.66 6.27 -13.19
C TYR A 263 -1.41 6.84 -13.87
N LYS A 264 -1.20 6.50 -15.15
CA LYS A 264 -0.04 6.97 -15.93
C LYS A 264 -0.04 8.49 -16.06
N ASP A 265 -1.15 9.08 -16.49
CA ASP A 265 -1.27 10.54 -16.65
C ASP A 265 -1.14 11.27 -15.31
N MET A 266 -1.71 10.72 -14.23
CA MET A 266 -1.54 11.24 -12.87
C MET A 266 -0.06 11.24 -12.47
N TRP A 267 0.65 10.12 -12.64
CA TRP A 267 2.06 10.02 -12.28
C TRP A 267 2.94 10.98 -13.10
N LEU A 268 2.75 10.99 -14.42
CA LEU A 268 3.51 11.84 -15.35
C LEU A 268 3.31 13.33 -15.07
N SER A 269 2.08 13.75 -14.73
CA SER A 269 1.76 15.16 -14.53
C SER A 269 2.00 15.67 -13.11
N LYS A 270 1.77 14.82 -12.09
CA LYS A 270 1.81 15.22 -10.67
C LYS A 270 3.10 14.83 -9.97
N PHE A 271 3.60 13.61 -10.17
CA PHE A 271 4.76 13.10 -9.45
C PHE A 271 6.08 13.32 -10.19
N GLN A 272 6.15 12.95 -11.48
CA GLN A 272 7.39 13.01 -12.24
C GLN A 272 8.10 14.38 -12.21
N PRO A 273 7.41 15.54 -12.31
CA PRO A 273 8.08 16.84 -12.35
C PRO A 273 8.72 17.27 -11.02
N ILE A 274 8.30 16.67 -9.91
CA ILE A 274 8.71 17.06 -8.55
C ILE A 274 9.49 15.96 -7.82
N THR A 275 9.59 14.77 -8.39
CA THR A 275 10.23 13.60 -7.78
C THR A 275 11.71 13.57 -8.10
N GLN A 276 12.54 13.48 -7.05
CA GLN A 276 13.98 13.23 -7.18
C GLN A 276 14.26 11.75 -7.38
N LYS A 277 13.61 10.90 -6.58
CA LYS A 277 13.80 9.45 -6.55
C LYS A 277 12.47 8.80 -6.20
N ALA A 278 12.11 7.73 -6.90
CA ALA A 278 10.98 6.90 -6.53
C ALA A 278 11.32 5.42 -6.70
N LEU A 279 10.74 4.61 -5.83
CA LEU A 279 10.83 3.16 -5.88
C LEU A 279 9.43 2.59 -5.70
N SER A 280 9.02 1.76 -6.65
CA SER A 280 7.74 1.07 -6.64
C SER A 280 7.97 -0.44 -6.64
N LEU A 281 7.37 -1.15 -5.69
CA LEU A 281 7.56 -2.58 -5.48
C LEU A 281 6.20 -3.23 -5.25
N HIS A 282 6.03 -4.48 -5.66
CA HIS A 282 4.85 -5.25 -5.28
C HIS A 282 5.21 -6.69 -4.93
N TYR A 283 4.40 -7.28 -4.06
CA TYR A 283 4.44 -8.68 -3.73
C TYR A 283 3.01 -9.21 -3.51
N SER A 284 2.82 -10.47 -3.87
CA SER A 284 1.58 -11.18 -3.56
C SER A 284 1.52 -11.49 -2.07
N VAL A 285 0.32 -11.43 -1.52
CA VAL A 285 0.02 -11.94 -0.18
C VAL A 285 -0.87 -13.14 -0.38
N ASP A 286 -0.37 -14.29 0.02
CA ASP A 286 -1.10 -15.54 -0.04
C ASP A 286 -1.92 -15.73 1.23
N PRO A 287 -3.07 -16.42 1.14
CA PRO A 287 -3.86 -16.74 2.31
C PRO A 287 -3.04 -17.59 3.29
N VAL A 288 -2.98 -17.12 4.53
CA VAL A 288 -2.32 -17.83 5.62
C VAL A 288 -2.97 -19.22 5.76
N GLY A 289 -2.19 -20.28 5.47
CA GLY A 289 -2.60 -21.66 5.64
C GLY A 289 -3.14 -22.39 4.39
N THR A 290 -2.92 -21.91 3.16
CA THR A 290 -3.14 -22.76 1.97
C THR A 290 -2.08 -23.84 1.79
N GLU A 291 -0.88 -23.61 2.32
CA GLU A 291 0.16 -24.62 2.47
C GLU A 291 0.49 -24.74 3.95
N ILE A 292 -0.37 -25.46 4.68
CA ILE A 292 0.11 -26.13 5.88
C ILE A 292 0.92 -27.30 5.36
N MET A 293 2.25 -27.22 5.48
CA MET A 293 3.13 -28.38 5.27
C MET A 293 2.69 -29.59 6.10
#